data_AF-A0A3D2QQ15-F1
#
_entry.id   AF-A0A3D2QQ15-F1
#
_cell.length_a   1.000
_cell.length_b   1.000
_cell.length_c   1.000
_cell.angle_alpha   90.00
_cell.angle_beta   90.00
_cell.angle_gamma   90.00
#
_symmetry.space_group_name_H-M   'P 1'
#
loop_
_entity.id
_entity.type
_entity.pdbx_description
1 polymer ?
#
loop_
_entity_poly.entity_id
_entity_poly.type
_entity_poly.pdbx_seq_one_letter_code
_entity_poly.pdbx_strand_id
1 'polypeptide(L)'
;MQNILFEALPGIAADTSVSPIARYLDNTTMYIGKYLLDEFYLQGMLHFRQDVLGQSTSFLADDLKIDTELSIEWSNPLATFSFFTQPEELSVFDLFDTMGFSITKRFEF
;
A
#
# COMPACT_ATOMS: atom_id res chain seq x y z
N MET A 1 0.70 -34.98 8.27
CA MET A 1 -0.18 -33.79 8.27
C MET A 1 0.22 -32.96 7.06
N GLN A 2 -0.58 -33.07 6.01
CA GLN A 2 -0.36 -32.52 4.67
C GLN A 2 -0.88 -31.08 4.66
N ASN A 3 -0.02 -30.10 4.34
CA ASN A 3 -0.39 -28.69 4.36
C ASN A 3 -1.24 -28.32 3.14
N ILE A 4 -2.44 -27.80 3.42
CA ILE A 4 -3.50 -27.39 2.51
C ILE A 4 -3.08 -26.18 1.62
N LEU A 5 -1.88 -25.62 1.85
CA LEU A 5 -1.28 -24.53 1.05
C LEU A 5 -0.76 -25.00 -0.32
N PHE A 6 -0.53 -26.30 -0.53
CA PHE A 6 -0.06 -26.85 -1.81
C PHE A 6 -1.17 -27.03 -2.86
N GLU A 7 -2.43 -26.81 -2.49
CA GLU A 7 -3.60 -27.15 -3.32
C GLU A 7 -4.38 -25.90 -3.82
N ALA A 8 -3.88 -24.71 -3.52
CA ALA A 8 -4.52 -23.45 -3.90
C ALA A 8 -4.18 -22.96 -5.32
N LEU A 9 -3.99 -23.86 -6.30
CA LEU A 9 -4.41 -23.68 -7.71
C LEU A 9 -3.94 -24.87 -8.59
N PRO A 10 -4.83 -25.46 -9.41
CA PRO A 10 -4.47 -26.52 -10.34
C PRO A 10 -3.90 -25.96 -11.65
N GLY A 11 -2.73 -26.47 -12.06
CA GLY A 11 -2.40 -26.61 -13.49
C GLY A 11 -1.14 -25.95 -14.05
N ILE A 12 -0.34 -25.23 -13.28
CA ILE A 12 0.88 -24.59 -13.81
C ILE A 12 2.07 -25.01 -12.96
N ALA A 13 3.08 -25.58 -13.62
CA ALA A 13 4.38 -25.86 -13.02
C ALA A 13 4.81 -24.64 -12.20
N ALA A 14 4.79 -24.78 -10.88
CA ALA A 14 5.13 -23.70 -9.98
C ALA A 14 6.58 -23.33 -10.25
N ASP A 15 6.79 -22.17 -10.85
CA ASP A 15 8.09 -21.55 -10.91
C ASP A 15 8.51 -21.31 -9.45
N THR A 16 9.38 -22.18 -8.93
CA THR A 16 9.83 -22.16 -7.53
C THR A 16 10.77 -21.00 -7.24
N SER A 17 11.03 -20.14 -8.22
CA SER A 17 11.84 -18.93 -8.09
C SER A 17 11.16 -17.85 -7.25
N VAL A 18 9.84 -17.93 -7.05
CA VAL A 18 9.04 -16.90 -6.36
C VAL A 18 8.35 -17.47 -5.12
N SER A 19 8.46 -16.75 -4.01
CA SER A 19 7.85 -17.03 -2.71
C SER A 19 6.33 -17.16 -2.83
N PRO A 20 5.70 -18.09 -2.08
CA PRO A 20 4.25 -18.23 -2.07
C PRO A 20 3.51 -16.97 -1.62
N ILE A 21 4.10 -16.16 -0.74
CA ILE A 21 3.49 -14.94 -0.24
C ILE A 21 3.51 -13.83 -1.29
N ALA A 22 4.58 -13.70 -2.07
CA ALA A 22 4.63 -12.76 -3.18
C ALA A 22 3.60 -13.10 -4.26
N ARG A 23 3.44 -14.38 -4.59
CA ARG A 23 2.38 -14.83 -5.52
C ARG A 23 0.97 -14.60 -5.01
N TYR A 24 0.76 -14.75 -3.70
CA TYR A 24 -0.56 -14.56 -3.09
C TYR A 24 -0.96 -13.08 -3.01
N LEU A 25 0.01 -12.21 -2.70
CA LEU A 25 -0.20 -10.77 -2.57
C LEU A 25 0.03 -10.01 -3.88
N ASP A 26 0.37 -10.68 -4.97
CA ASP A 26 0.59 -10.01 -6.25
C ASP A 26 -0.66 -9.24 -6.69
N ASN A 27 -0.46 -8.01 -7.14
CA ASN A 27 -1.50 -7.07 -7.54
C ASN A 27 -2.60 -6.88 -6.48
N THR A 28 -2.23 -6.98 -5.20
CA THR A 28 -3.16 -6.78 -4.09
C THR A 28 -3.01 -5.36 -3.56
N THR A 29 -4.14 -4.69 -3.30
CA THR A 29 -4.15 -3.38 -2.63
C THR A 29 -4.93 -3.47 -1.33
N MET A 30 -4.30 -3.03 -0.25
CA MET A 30 -4.92 -2.90 1.07
C MET A 30 -5.16 -1.43 1.37
N TYR A 31 -6.36 -1.11 1.81
CA TYR A 31 -6.75 0.23 2.25
C TYR A 31 -7.05 0.22 3.74
N ILE A 32 -6.48 1.17 4.48
CA ILE A 32 -6.69 1.35 5.90
C ILE A 32 -7.04 2.81 6.12
N GLY A 33 -8.09 3.11 6.87
CA GLY A 33 -8.46 4.48 7.15
C GLY A 33 -9.24 4.62 8.45
N LYS A 34 -9.05 5.76 9.12
CA LYS A 34 -9.67 6.05 10.41
C LYS A 34 -9.85 7.55 10.61
N TYR A 35 -11.01 7.91 11.15
CA TYR A 35 -11.22 9.25 11.72
C TYR A 35 -10.47 9.38 13.05
N LEU A 36 -9.55 10.34 13.10
CA LEU A 36 -8.85 10.73 14.34
C LEU A 36 -9.73 11.66 15.18
N LEU A 37 -10.47 12.54 14.50
CA LEU A 37 -11.47 13.47 15.01
C LEU A 37 -12.58 13.61 13.96
N ASP A 38 -13.65 14.33 14.26
CA ASP A 38 -14.76 14.57 13.33
C ASP A 38 -14.31 15.23 12.02
N GLU A 39 -13.26 16.06 12.09
CA GLU A 39 -12.72 16.82 10.97
C GLU A 39 -11.41 16.23 10.40
N PHE A 40 -10.82 15.22 11.05
CA PHE A 40 -9.51 14.68 10.67
C PHE A 40 -9.62 13.21 10.29
N TYR A 41 -9.25 12.90 9.05
CA TYR A 41 -9.23 11.55 8.52
C TYR A 41 -7.81 11.15 8.14
N LEU A 42 -7.33 10.04 8.69
CA LEU A 42 -6.05 9.43 8.32
C LEU A 42 -6.33 8.21 7.45
N GLN A 43 -5.67 8.09 6.32
CA GLN A 43 -5.71 6.89 5.49
C GLN A 43 -4.31 6.46 5.06
N GLY A 44 -4.21 5.18 4.74
CA GLY A 44 -3.05 4.56 4.18
C GLY A 44 -3.44 3.51 3.16
N MET A 45 -2.61 3.36 2.15
CA MET A 45 -2.75 2.35 1.12
C MET A 45 -1.43 1.59 0.99
N LEU A 46 -1.53 0.28 0.92
CA LEU A 46 -0.40 -0.61 0.66
C LEU A 46 -0.69 -1.36 -0.62
N HIS A 47 0.15 -1.19 -1.63
CA HIS A 47 0.06 -1.92 -2.88
C HIS A 47 1.20 -2.92 -2.99
N PHE A 48 0.84 -4.18 -3.16
CA PHE A 48 1.76 -5.31 -3.20
C PHE A 48 1.93 -5.77 -4.65
N ARG A 49 3.18 -5.87 -5.10
CA ARG A 49 3.52 -6.32 -6.45
C ARG A 49 4.68 -7.31 -6.40
N GLN A 50 4.56 -8.39 -7.13
CA GLN A 50 5.64 -9.35 -7.25
C GLN A 50 6.83 -8.73 -8.02
N ASP A 51 8.06 -8.94 -7.52
CA ASP A 51 9.29 -8.62 -8.23
C ASP A 51 10.00 -9.89 -8.70
N VAL A 52 9.74 -10.26 -9.95
CA VAL A 52 10.28 -11.47 -10.60
C VAL A 52 11.80 -11.39 -10.80
N LEU A 53 12.38 -10.18 -10.80
CA LEU A 53 13.81 -9.97 -11.02
C LEU A 53 14.61 -10.01 -9.71
N GLY A 54 13.94 -10.08 -8.54
CA GLY A 54 14.57 -10.14 -7.22
C GLY A 54 15.45 -8.92 -6.91
N GLN A 55 15.10 -7.76 -7.44
CA GLN A 55 15.86 -6.52 -7.23
C GLN A 55 15.33 -5.73 -6.02
N SER A 56 14.11 -6.00 -5.60
CA SER A 56 13.41 -5.31 -4.52
C SER A 56 13.30 -6.22 -3.31
N THR A 57 13.95 -5.84 -2.20
CA THR A 57 13.81 -6.56 -0.92
C THR A 57 12.75 -5.89 -0.05
N SER A 58 11.74 -6.64 0.37
CA SER A 58 10.77 -6.19 1.37
C SER A 58 10.89 -6.99 2.66
N PHE A 59 10.39 -6.42 3.77
CA PHE A 59 10.34 -7.08 5.07
C PHE A 59 9.48 -8.36 5.09
N LEU A 60 8.59 -8.55 4.10
CA LEU A 60 7.73 -9.74 3.99
C LEU A 60 8.36 -10.86 3.15
N ALA A 61 9.02 -10.49 2.04
CA ALA A 61 9.72 -11.40 1.14
C ALA A 61 10.68 -10.64 0.21
N ASP A 62 11.75 -11.32 -0.23
CA ASP A 62 12.80 -10.76 -1.09
C ASP A 62 12.38 -10.54 -2.56
N ASP A 63 11.15 -10.92 -2.91
CA ASP A 63 10.57 -10.87 -4.25
C ASP A 63 9.19 -10.18 -4.26
N LEU A 64 8.97 -9.32 -3.26
CA LEU A 64 7.73 -8.56 -3.09
C LEU A 64 8.07 -7.08 -2.95
N LYS A 65 7.56 -6.25 -3.87
CA LYS A 65 7.58 -4.80 -3.75
C LYS A 65 6.33 -4.32 -3.02
N ILE A 66 6.50 -3.34 -2.13
CA ILE A 66 5.40 -2.72 -1.38
C ILE A 66 5.46 -1.22 -1.62
N ASP A 67 4.53 -0.70 -2.40
CA ASP A 67 4.32 0.73 -2.52
C ASP A 67 3.39 1.18 -1.39
N THR A 68 3.78 2.21 -0.65
CA THR A 68 2.98 2.73 0.47
C THR A 68 2.52 4.13 0.14
N GLU A 69 1.27 4.44 0.44
CA GLU A 69 0.75 5.81 0.45
C GLU A 69 0.16 6.09 1.83
N LEU A 70 0.45 7.27 2.37
CA LEU A 70 -0.16 7.76 3.60
C LEU A 70 -0.71 9.14 3.33
N SER A 71 -1.94 9.41 3.77
CA SER A 71 -2.51 10.75 3.71
C SER A 71 -3.30 11.10 4.95
N ILE A 72 -3.23 12.37 5.31
CA ILE A 72 -4.05 12.98 6.35
C ILE A 72 -4.88 14.10 5.73
N GLU A 73 -6.18 14.04 5.98
CA GLU A 73 -7.15 15.00 5.51
C GLU A 73 -7.73 15.76 6.71
N TRP A 74 -7.78 17.08 6.57
CA TRP A 74 -8.47 17.98 7.48
C TRP A 74 -9.58 18.68 6.73
N SER A 75 -10.83 18.38 7.09
CA SER A 75 -12.01 18.92 6.43
C SER A 75 -12.76 19.88 7.34
N ASN A 76 -13.02 21.10 6.85
CA ASN A 76 -13.86 22.08 7.51
C ASN A 76 -14.94 22.60 6.54
N PRO A 77 -15.91 23.42 7.00
CA PRO A 77 -16.99 23.91 6.13
C PRO A 77 -16.55 24.76 4.92
N LEU A 78 -15.29 25.22 4.88
CA LEU A 78 -14.78 26.07 3.81
C LEU A 78 -13.94 25.30 2.79
N ALA A 79 -13.17 24.30 3.23
CA ALA A 79 -12.27 23.52 2.40
C ALA A 79 -11.81 22.23 3.10
N THR A 80 -11.27 21.30 2.30
CA THR A 80 -10.53 20.13 2.74
C THR A 80 -9.07 20.30 2.38
N PHE A 81 -8.20 20.24 3.37
CA PHE A 81 -6.75 20.24 3.23
C PHE A 81 -6.28 18.78 3.29
N SER A 82 -5.45 18.35 2.36
CA SER A 82 -4.90 17.00 2.35
C SER A 82 -3.39 17.06 2.23
N PHE A 83 -2.70 16.32 3.10
CA PHE A 83 -1.27 16.10 3.04
C PHE A 83 -1.03 14.63 2.81
N PHE A 84 -0.19 14.28 1.84
CA PHE A 84 0.06 12.89 1.47
C PHE A 84 1.55 12.65 1.21
N THR A 85 1.97 11.39 1.29
CA THR A 85 3.32 10.93 0.97
C THR A 85 3.23 9.53 0.37
N GLN A 86 4.14 9.22 -0.56
CA GLN A 86 4.14 7.97 -1.32
C GLN A 86 5.57 7.41 -1.39
N PRO A 87 6.14 6.89 -0.29
CA PRO A 87 7.47 6.31 -0.34
C PRO A 87 7.47 4.99 -1.11
N GLU A 88 8.51 4.77 -1.93
CA GLU A 88 8.67 3.52 -2.70
C GLU A 88 9.10 2.32 -1.83
N GLU A 89 9.52 2.57 -0.60
CA GLU A 89 9.91 1.59 0.41
C GLU A 89 9.43 2.05 1.80
N LEU A 90 9.18 1.14 2.75
CA LEU A 90 8.80 1.48 4.15
C LEU A 90 9.98 2.08 4.96
N SER A 91 10.79 2.92 4.33
CA SER A 91 11.77 3.77 4.98
C SER A 91 11.04 4.96 5.60
N VAL A 92 11.08 5.06 6.93
CA VAL A 92 10.57 6.25 7.65
C VAL A 92 11.30 7.53 7.29
N PHE A 93 12.49 7.42 6.68
CA PHE A 93 13.28 8.56 6.22
C PHE A 93 12.76 9.09 4.88
N ASP A 94 12.28 8.21 3.99
CA ASP A 94 11.84 8.55 2.64
C ASP A 94 10.42 9.12 2.63
N LEU A 95 9.71 9.01 3.75
CA LEU A 95 8.39 9.62 3.97
C LEU A 95 8.39 11.13 3.74
N PHE A 96 9.52 11.82 3.99
CA PHE A 96 9.62 13.26 3.81
C PHE A 96 9.94 13.68 2.37
N ASP A 97 10.51 12.78 1.57
CA ASP A 97 10.98 13.08 0.22
C ASP A 97 9.85 13.12 -0.82
N THR A 98 8.75 12.42 -0.55
CA THR A 98 7.59 12.30 -1.46
C THR A 98 6.34 13.03 -0.94
N MET A 99 6.53 14.00 -0.04
CA MET A 99 5.41 14.76 0.53
C MET A 99 4.75 15.69 -0.49
N GLY A 100 3.44 15.61 -0.58
CA GLY A 100 2.56 16.52 -1.30
C GLY A 100 1.51 17.15 -0.40
N PHE A 101 0.97 18.28 -0.85
CA PHE A 101 -0.20 18.90 -0.24
C PHE A 101 -1.23 19.27 -1.30
N SER A 102 -2.50 19.22 -0.97
CA SER A 102 -3.60 19.63 -1.83
C SER A 102 -4.70 20.32 -1.02
N ILE A 103 -5.46 21.19 -1.70
CA ILE A 103 -6.58 21.92 -1.11
C ILE A 103 -7.77 21.75 -2.03
N THR A 104 -8.85 21.20 -1.51
CA THR A 104 -10.10 20.98 -2.23
C THR A 104 -11.19 21.87 -1.64
N LYS A 105 -11.85 22.67 -2.48
CA LYS A 105 -13.00 23.49 -2.06
C LYS A 105 -14.23 23.08 -2.85
N ARG A 106 -15.29 22.65 -2.15
CA ARG A 106 -16.58 22.34 -2.75
C ARG A 106 -17.45 23.58 -2.72
N PHE A 107 -17.98 23.97 -3.88
CA PHE A 107 -19.00 25.02 -3.99
C PHE A 107 -20.35 24.34 -4.19
N GLU A 108 -21.27 24.53 -3.25
CA GLU A 108 -22.66 24.12 -3.39
C GLU A 108 -23.48 25.38 -3.69
N PHE A 109 -24.24 25.36 -4.80
CA PHE A 109 -25.12 26.45 -5.26
C PHE A 109 -26.58 26.03 -5.12
#